data_AF-A0A7V1N315-F1
#
_entry.id   AF-A0A7V1N315-F1
#
_cell.length_a   1.000
_cell.length_b   1.000
_cell.length_c   1.000
_cell.angle_alpha   90.00
_cell.angle_beta   90.00
_cell.angle_gamma   90.00
#
_symmetry.space_group_name_H-M   'P 1'
#
loop_
_entity.id
_entity.type
_entity.pdbx_description
1 polymer ?
#
loop_
_entity_poly.entity_id
_entity_poly.type
_entity_poly.pdbx_seq_one_letter_code
_entity_poly.pdbx_strand_id
1 'polypeptide(L)'
;DEILNARLSKEANAANILCNIVDQPEKCNFIVPSVVTRGDLTIAISTAGKSPAMAKKLREELEKQFGEDYALFLKLLGKLRSYLKKVVPHQKEREAILNKLVNSNLLVYIKEKNVEAVKKEIKKLVPKISDLDKLLNFKQKEKSQNNV
;
A
#
# COMPACT_ATOMS: atom_id res chain seq x y z
N ASP A 1 -10.08 25.71 -21.79
CA ASP A 1 -10.11 25.95 -23.24
C ASP A 1 -10.18 24.59 -23.94
N GLU A 2 -11.26 24.33 -24.67
CA GLU A 2 -11.51 23.04 -25.30
C GLU A 2 -10.59 22.76 -26.50
N ILE A 3 -10.26 23.79 -27.28
CA ILE A 3 -9.40 23.68 -28.46
C ILE A 3 -7.98 23.33 -28.01
N LEU A 4 -7.50 24.01 -26.96
CA LEU A 4 -6.21 23.71 -26.35
C LEU A 4 -6.14 22.26 -25.83
N ASN A 5 -7.17 21.80 -25.11
CA ASN A 5 -7.21 20.44 -24.58
C ASN A 5 -7.18 19.38 -25.69
N ALA A 6 -7.97 19.56 -26.75
CA ALA A 6 -7.97 18.64 -27.90
C ALA A 6 -6.60 18.58 -28.59
N ARG A 7 -5.94 19.73 -28.76
CA ARG A 7 -4.59 19.80 -29.31
C ARG A 7 -3.58 19.06 -28.43
N LEU A 8 -3.58 19.30 -27.13
CA LEU A 8 -2.69 18.64 -26.17
C LEU A 8 -2.90 17.12 -26.14
N SER A 9 -4.15 16.65 -26.18
CA SER A 9 -4.45 15.21 -26.29
C SER A 9 -3.86 14.57 -27.55
N LYS A 10 -4.00 15.25 -28.70
CA LYS A 10 -3.46 14.75 -29.97
C LYS A 10 -1.94 14.71 -29.96
N GLU A 11 -1.29 15.76 -29.45
CA GLU A 11 0.17 15.82 -29.31
C GLU A 11 0.68 14.74 -28.35
N ALA A 12 0.02 14.54 -27.21
CA ALA A 12 0.37 13.50 -26.24
C ALA A 12 0.21 12.09 -26.84
N ASN A 13 -0.88 11.83 -27.57
CA ASN A 13 -1.07 10.56 -28.28
C ASN A 13 0.03 10.31 -29.32
N ALA A 14 0.39 11.31 -30.12
CA ALA A 14 1.46 11.18 -31.10
C ALA A 14 2.83 10.90 -30.46
N ALA A 15 3.04 11.38 -29.23
CA ALA A 15 4.26 11.16 -28.46
C ALA A 15 4.23 9.92 -27.54
N ASN A 16 3.15 9.11 -27.54
CA ASN A 16 2.92 8.00 -26.60
C ASN A 16 2.98 8.42 -25.11
N ILE A 17 2.49 9.62 -24.81
CA ILE A 17 2.40 10.17 -23.45
C ILE A 17 0.98 9.97 -22.92
N LEU A 18 0.85 9.48 -21.68
CA LEU A 18 -0.44 9.36 -21.01
C LEU A 18 -1.01 10.75 -20.72
N CYS A 19 -2.22 11.00 -21.21
CA CYS A 19 -2.96 12.24 -21.08
C CYS A 19 -4.37 11.94 -20.56
N ASN A 20 -4.71 12.63 -19.48
CA ASN A 20 -6.06 12.67 -18.94
C ASN A 20 -6.52 14.13 -18.91
N ILE A 21 -7.61 14.42 -19.60
CA ILE A 21 -8.29 15.71 -19.59
C ILE A 21 -9.51 15.56 -18.68
N VAL A 22 -9.51 16.32 -17.59
CA VAL A 22 -10.61 16.35 -16.62
C VAL A 22 -11.91 16.72 -17.34
N ASP A 23 -12.98 15.99 -17.01
CA ASP A 23 -14.33 16.12 -17.56
C ASP A 23 -14.50 15.85 -19.08
N GLN A 24 -13.46 15.39 -19.79
CA GLN A 24 -13.51 15.05 -21.24
C GLN A 24 -12.93 13.65 -21.50
N PRO A 25 -13.56 12.58 -20.98
CA PRO A 25 -13.05 11.21 -21.03
C PRO A 25 -12.79 10.71 -22.46
N GLU A 26 -13.56 11.17 -23.46
CA GLU A 26 -13.37 10.87 -24.88
C GLU A 26 -12.06 11.43 -25.47
N LYS A 27 -11.44 12.41 -24.81
CA LYS A 27 -10.15 12.99 -25.20
C LYS A 27 -8.99 12.43 -24.38
N CYS A 28 -9.24 11.51 -23.47
CA CYS A 28 -8.22 10.86 -22.65
C CYS A 28 -7.72 9.57 -23.31
N ASN A 29 -6.42 9.28 -23.16
CA ASN A 29 -5.88 7.95 -23.45
C ASN A 29 -5.56 7.15 -22.17
N PHE A 30 -5.90 7.72 -21.01
CA PHE A 30 -5.69 7.16 -19.69
C PHE A 30 -6.83 7.52 -18.73
N ILE A 31 -7.16 6.61 -17.81
CA ILE A 31 -8.17 6.80 -16.76
C ILE A 31 -7.48 6.86 -15.40
N VAL A 32 -7.66 7.97 -14.68
CA VAL A 32 -7.23 8.08 -13.29
C VAL A 32 -8.15 7.20 -12.41
N PRO A 33 -7.63 6.19 -11.69
CA PRO A 33 -8.45 5.33 -10.85
C PRO A 33 -8.85 6.04 -9.54
N SER A 34 -9.88 5.53 -8.87
CA SER A 34 -10.11 5.83 -7.45
C SER A 34 -9.08 5.07 -6.62
N VAL A 35 -8.48 5.70 -5.61
CA VAL A 35 -7.36 5.10 -4.86
C VAL A 35 -7.64 5.12 -3.36
N VAL A 36 -7.33 4.00 -2.68
CA VAL A 36 -7.19 3.92 -1.23
C VAL A 36 -5.70 3.84 -0.89
N THR A 37 -5.24 4.64 0.07
CA THR A 37 -3.84 4.66 0.52
C THR A 37 -3.74 4.49 2.03
N ARG A 38 -2.88 3.58 2.50
CA ARG A 38 -2.53 3.36 3.92
C ARG A 38 -1.02 3.21 4.05
N GLY A 39 -0.32 4.32 4.27
CA GLY A 39 1.14 4.35 4.15
C GLY A 39 1.59 3.85 2.77
N ASP A 40 2.38 2.79 2.73
CA ASP A 40 2.89 2.19 1.48
C ASP A 40 1.88 1.26 0.78
N LEU A 41 0.71 0.96 1.38
CA LEU A 41 -0.34 0.18 0.73
C LEU A 41 -1.19 1.08 -0.18
N THR A 42 -1.33 0.68 -1.45
CA THR A 42 -2.18 1.35 -2.44
C THR A 42 -3.14 0.35 -3.08
N ILE A 43 -4.43 0.68 -3.08
CA ILE A 43 -5.48 -0.08 -3.79
C ILE A 43 -6.09 0.84 -4.84
N ALA A 44 -5.94 0.50 -6.12
CA ALA A 44 -6.53 1.24 -7.23
C ALA A 44 -7.79 0.54 -7.73
N ILE A 45 -8.88 1.30 -7.83
CA ILE A 45 -10.18 0.85 -8.31
C ILE A 45 -10.46 1.54 -9.65
N SER A 46 -10.72 0.75 -10.68
CA SER A 46 -11.12 1.22 -12.01
C SER A 46 -12.36 0.49 -12.49
N THR A 47 -13.29 1.25 -13.06
CA THR A 47 -14.46 0.71 -13.78
C THR A 47 -14.33 0.87 -15.30
N ALA A 48 -13.11 1.12 -15.80
CA ALA A 48 -12.85 1.47 -17.20
C ALA A 48 -13.76 2.62 -17.69
N GLY A 49 -13.99 3.63 -16.84
CA GLY A 49 -14.83 4.78 -17.15
C GLY A 49 -16.34 4.53 -17.11
N LYS A 50 -16.80 3.27 -17.00
CA LYS A 50 -18.23 2.93 -17.03
C LYS A 50 -19.05 3.49 -15.87
N SER A 51 -18.45 3.64 -14.69
CA SER A 51 -19.14 4.18 -13.52
C SER A 51 -18.18 4.78 -12.50
N PRO A 52 -17.85 6.10 -12.61
CA PRO A 52 -17.08 6.81 -11.60
C PRO A 52 -17.73 6.75 -10.20
N ALA A 53 -19.07 6.76 -10.15
CA ALA A 53 -19.82 6.62 -8.91
C ALA A 53 -19.58 5.26 -8.22
N MET A 54 -19.54 4.16 -8.97
CA MET A 54 -19.22 2.84 -8.40
C MET A 54 -17.76 2.74 -7.94
N ALA A 55 -16.82 3.31 -8.70
CA ALA A 55 -15.41 3.37 -8.28
C ALA A 55 -15.26 4.13 -6.95
N LYS A 56 -15.96 5.26 -6.80
CA LYS A 56 -16.00 6.04 -5.56
C LYS A 56 -16.62 5.25 -4.40
N LYS A 57 -17.76 4.58 -4.61
CA LYS A 57 -18.42 3.75 -3.59
C LYS A 57 -17.48 2.66 -3.07
N LEU A 58 -16.83 1.91 -3.96
CA LEU A 58 -15.87 0.87 -3.58
C LEU A 58 -14.67 1.44 -2.83
N ARG A 59 -14.13 2.59 -3.26
CA ARG A 59 -13.05 3.28 -2.52
C ARG A 59 -13.47 3.56 -1.08
N GLU A 60 -14.67 4.08 -0.85
CA GLU A 60 -15.18 4.40 0.50
C GLU A 60 -15.43 3.15 1.35
N GLU A 61 -15.88 2.05 0.74
CA GLU A 61 -16.04 0.76 1.42
C GLU A 61 -14.68 0.17 1.82
N LEU A 62 -13.72 0.19 0.91
CA LEU A 62 -12.36 -0.29 1.14
C LEU A 62 -11.62 0.60 2.14
N GLU A 63 -11.87 1.91 2.17
CA GLU A 63 -11.31 2.79 3.20
C GLU A 63 -11.77 2.41 4.62
N LYS A 64 -13.00 1.91 4.77
CA LYS A 64 -13.51 1.41 6.06
C LYS A 64 -12.93 0.04 6.40
N GLN A 65 -12.73 -0.82 5.39
CA GLN A 65 -12.21 -2.17 5.57
C GLN A 65 -10.71 -2.18 5.90
N PHE A 66 -9.93 -1.37 5.19
CA PHE A 66 -8.47 -1.28 5.32
C PHE A 66 -8.12 -0.07 6.17
N GLY A 67 -7.87 -0.26 7.47
CA GLY A 67 -7.49 0.80 8.40
C GLY A 67 -6.01 1.15 8.36
N GLU A 68 -5.60 2.11 9.20
CA GLU A 68 -4.19 2.53 9.37
C GLU A 68 -3.28 1.43 9.93
N ASP A 69 -3.87 0.38 10.51
CA ASP A 69 -3.17 -0.82 10.95
C ASP A 69 -2.43 -1.53 9.80
N TYR A 70 -2.95 -1.43 8.56
CA TYR A 70 -2.26 -1.95 7.38
C TYR A 70 -0.95 -1.24 7.08
N ALA A 71 -0.85 0.08 7.35
CA ALA A 71 0.39 0.83 7.17
C ALA A 71 1.49 0.31 8.12
N LEU A 72 1.13 0.09 9.40
CA LEU A 72 2.04 -0.48 10.40
C LEU A 72 2.41 -1.93 10.06
N PHE A 73 1.44 -2.73 9.64
CA PHE A 73 1.64 -4.12 9.26
C PHE A 73 2.61 -4.25 8.08
N LEU A 74 2.43 -3.46 7.02
CA LEU A 74 3.30 -3.50 5.85
C LEU A 74 4.73 -3.04 6.18
N LYS A 75 4.87 -1.99 7.00
CA LYS A 75 6.17 -1.53 7.51
C LYS A 75 6.89 -2.63 8.30
N LEU A 76 6.16 -3.35 9.16
CA LEU A 76 6.70 -4.47 9.92
C LEU A 76 7.14 -5.62 9.02
N LEU A 77 6.31 -6.02 8.04
CA LEU A 77 6.67 -7.04 7.06
C LEU A 77 7.93 -6.66 6.26
N GLY A 78 8.07 -5.39 5.88
CA GLY A 78 9.28 -4.89 5.21
C GLY A 78 10.54 -5.00 6.08
N LYS A 79 10.43 -4.67 7.37
CA LYS A 79 11.51 -4.84 8.35
C LYS A 79 11.87 -6.33 8.53
N LEU A 80 10.88 -7.21 8.67
CA LEU A 80 11.07 -8.65 8.81
C LEU A 80 11.70 -9.27 7.55
N ARG A 81 11.28 -8.85 6.35
CA ARG A 81 11.89 -9.27 5.08
C ARG A 81 13.38 -8.91 5.03
N SER A 82 13.74 -7.70 5.44
CA SER A 82 15.14 -7.25 5.51
C SER A 82 15.96 -8.02 6.54
N TYR A 83 15.35 -8.34 7.69
CA TYR A 83 15.97 -9.20 8.70
C TYR A 83 16.23 -10.62 8.18
N LEU A 84 15.20 -11.27 7.63
CA LEU A 84 15.27 -12.63 7.09
C LEU A 84 16.30 -12.77 5.97
N LYS A 85 16.49 -11.74 5.14
CA LYS A 85 17.56 -11.73 4.12
C LYS A 85 18.96 -11.88 4.72
N LYS A 86 19.18 -11.41 5.95
CA LYS A 86 20.49 -11.49 6.63
C LYS A 86 20.70 -12.83 7.33
N VAL A 87 19.65 -13.44 7.86
CA VAL A 87 19.75 -14.59 8.77
C VAL A 87 19.28 -15.93 8.18
N VAL A 88 18.49 -15.91 7.10
CA VAL A 88 18.02 -17.11 6.41
C VAL A 88 18.64 -17.16 5.00
N PRO A 89 19.59 -18.07 4.74
CA PRO A 89 20.29 -18.14 3.45
C PRO A 89 19.37 -18.47 2.28
N HIS A 90 18.43 -19.40 2.47
CA HIS A 90 17.61 -19.93 1.39
C HIS A 90 16.37 -19.07 1.11
N GLN A 91 16.18 -18.69 -0.17
CA GLN A 91 15.05 -17.84 -0.58
C GLN A 91 13.69 -18.47 -0.33
N LYS A 92 13.53 -19.76 -0.65
CA LYS A 92 12.26 -20.48 -0.46
C LYS A 92 11.82 -20.48 1.01
N GLU A 93 12.75 -20.62 1.94
CA GLU A 93 12.46 -20.57 3.37
C GLU A 93 12.01 -19.17 3.80
N ARG A 94 12.67 -18.11 3.32
CA ARG A 94 12.26 -16.72 3.61
C ARG A 94 10.85 -16.45 3.13
N GLU A 95 10.53 -16.88 1.91
CA GLU A 95 9.20 -16.73 1.32
C GLU A 95 8.13 -17.48 2.11
N ALA A 96 8.41 -18.72 2.50
CA ALA A 96 7.50 -19.50 3.33
C ALA A 96 7.23 -18.82 4.69
N ILE A 97 8.25 -18.25 5.34
CA ILE A 97 8.09 -17.52 6.61
C ILE A 97 7.26 -16.24 6.40
N LEU A 98 7.55 -15.45 5.36
CA LEU A 98 6.81 -14.23 5.07
C LEU A 98 5.34 -14.51 4.75
N ASN A 99 5.07 -15.57 3.96
CA ASN A 99 3.70 -15.99 3.68
C ASN A 99 2.96 -16.42 4.96
N LYS A 100 3.63 -17.13 5.87
CA LYS A 100 3.05 -17.46 7.18
C LYS A 100 2.75 -16.20 8.01
N LEU A 101 3.62 -15.20 8.01
CA LEU A 101 3.40 -13.94 8.72
C LEU A 101 2.19 -13.17 8.16
N VAL A 102 2.07 -13.08 6.84
CA VAL A 102 0.94 -12.41 6.16
C VAL A 102 -0.40 -13.06 6.53
N ASN A 103 -0.44 -14.40 6.61
CA ASN A 103 -1.64 -15.17 6.90
C ASN A 103 -1.84 -15.49 8.39
N SER A 104 -1.07 -14.87 9.29
CA SER A 104 -1.20 -15.05 10.73
C SER A 104 -2.12 -14.01 11.37
N ASN A 105 -2.40 -14.17 12.67
CA ASN A 105 -3.14 -13.18 13.46
C ASN A 105 -2.35 -11.88 13.73
N LEU A 106 -1.18 -11.70 13.12
CA LEU A 106 -0.31 -10.55 13.35
C LEU A 106 -1.01 -9.21 13.08
N LEU A 107 -1.82 -9.12 12.02
CA LEU A 107 -2.61 -7.92 11.73
C LEU A 107 -3.66 -7.65 12.82
N VAL A 108 -4.33 -8.69 13.32
CA VAL A 108 -5.31 -8.58 14.41
C VAL A 108 -4.64 -8.01 15.66
N TYR A 109 -3.48 -8.55 16.05
CA TYR A 109 -2.75 -8.08 17.22
C TYR A 109 -2.23 -6.64 17.06
N ILE A 110 -1.88 -6.22 15.83
CA ILE A 110 -1.52 -4.82 15.55
C ILE A 110 -2.74 -3.93 15.72
N LYS A 111 -3.90 -4.32 15.18
CA LYS A 111 -5.15 -3.57 15.29
C LYS A 111 -5.58 -3.40 16.76
N GLU A 112 -5.40 -4.43 17.57
CA GLU A 112 -5.65 -4.41 19.02
C GLU A 112 -4.57 -3.68 19.83
N LYS A 113 -3.48 -3.22 19.18
CA LYS A 113 -2.30 -2.63 19.83
C LYS A 113 -1.65 -3.56 20.86
N ASN A 114 -1.82 -4.87 20.70
CA ASN A 114 -1.29 -5.89 21.60
C ASN A 114 0.16 -6.25 21.23
N VAL A 115 1.10 -5.43 21.70
CA VAL A 115 2.53 -5.55 21.38
C VAL A 115 3.11 -6.91 21.84
N GLU A 116 2.66 -7.44 22.97
CA GLU A 116 3.16 -8.72 23.48
C GLU A 116 2.68 -9.90 22.62
N ALA A 117 1.42 -9.89 22.17
CA ALA A 117 0.93 -10.88 21.22
C ALA A 117 1.65 -10.80 19.86
N VAL A 118 1.90 -9.58 19.36
CA VAL A 118 2.73 -9.35 18.16
C VAL A 118 4.11 -9.98 18.32
N LYS A 119 4.79 -9.72 19.44
CA LYS A 119 6.13 -10.28 19.70
C LYS A 119 6.11 -11.81 19.73
N LYS A 120 5.12 -12.38 20.42
CA LYS A 120 4.96 -13.83 20.56
C LYS A 120 4.73 -14.49 19.20
N GLU A 121 3.87 -13.91 18.36
CA GLU A 121 3.56 -14.45 17.03
C GLU A 121 4.79 -14.40 16.11
N ILE A 122 5.54 -13.29 16.14
CA ILE A 122 6.79 -13.19 15.37
C ILE A 122 7.83 -14.20 15.85
N LYS A 123 8.04 -14.34 17.16
CA LYS A 123 9.00 -15.31 17.72
C LYS A 123 8.65 -16.75 17.36
N LYS A 124 7.36 -17.10 17.26
CA LYS A 124 6.92 -18.43 16.83
C LYS A 124 7.38 -18.75 15.40
N LEU A 125 7.34 -17.76 14.50
CA LEU A 125 7.67 -17.93 13.09
C LEU A 125 9.14 -17.61 12.78
N VAL A 126 9.79 -16.80 13.61
CA VAL A 126 11.19 -16.37 13.49
C VAL A 126 11.88 -16.49 14.87
N PRO A 127 12.23 -17.71 15.33
CA PRO A 127 12.70 -17.92 16.70
C PRO A 127 14.02 -17.23 17.03
N LYS A 128 14.92 -17.09 16.04
CA LYS A 128 16.25 -16.50 16.22
C LYS A 128 16.26 -14.97 16.09
N ILE A 129 15.15 -14.27 16.31
CA ILE A 129 15.09 -12.81 16.15
C ILE A 129 15.69 -12.08 17.35
N SER A 130 16.85 -11.43 17.16
CA SER A 130 17.61 -10.77 18.24
C SER A 130 17.13 -9.35 18.59
N ASP A 131 16.55 -8.63 17.62
CA ASP A 131 16.27 -7.19 17.71
C ASP A 131 14.78 -6.84 17.59
N LEU A 132 13.90 -7.68 18.13
CA LEU A 132 12.47 -7.54 17.94
C LEU A 132 11.92 -6.21 18.46
N ASP A 133 12.40 -5.73 19.61
CA ASP A 133 11.97 -4.44 20.16
C ASP A 133 12.39 -3.25 19.29
N LYS A 134 13.55 -3.33 18.62
CA LYS A 134 13.98 -2.30 17.65
C LYS A 134 13.11 -2.33 16.39
N LEU A 135 12.68 -3.51 15.95
CA LEU A 135 11.81 -3.66 14.78
C LEU A 135 10.39 -3.16 15.07
N LEU A 136 9.91 -3.35 16.30
CA LEU A 136 8.60 -2.91 16.77
C LEU A 136 8.57 -1.46 17.28
N ASN A 137 9.69 -0.73 17.25
CA ASN A 137 9.68 0.69 17.58
C ASN A 137 8.86 1.45 16.51
N PHE A 138 7.58 1.66 16.82
CA PHE A 138 6.59 2.34 15.97
C PHE A 138 6.72 3.86 16.02
N LYS A 139 7.72 4.42 16.73
CA LYS A 139 7.88 5.87 16.90
C LYS A 139 7.84 6.61 15.55
N GLN A 140 6.93 7.58 15.52
CA GLN A 140 6.48 8.41 14.42
C GLN A 140 7.65 9.19 13.79
N LYS A 141 7.78 9.12 12.47
CA LYS A 141 8.28 10.26 11.67
C LYS A 141 7.04 11.01 11.18
N GLU A 142 6.34 11.66 12.10
CA GLU A 142 5.41 12.76 11.78
C GLU A 142 6.05 14.03 12.34
N LYS A 143 6.90 14.66 11.51
CA LYS A 143 7.36 16.05 11.61
C LYS A 143 8.35 16.27 10.47
N SER A 144 7.86 16.38 9.23
CA SER A 144 8.54 16.98 8.06
C SER A 144 7.60 16.96 6.86
N GLN A 145 6.49 17.70 6.92
CA GLN A 145 5.73 18.23 5.78
C GLN A 145 4.56 19.07 6.33
N ASN A 146 4.91 20.12 7.07
CA ASN A 146 4.11 21.33 7.23
C ASN A 146 5.14 22.45 7.26
N ASN A 147 5.46 22.93 6.05
CA ASN A 147 6.12 24.19 5.73
C ASN A 147 6.55 24.10 4.26
N VAL A 148 5.65 24.42 3.33
CA VAL A 148 5.77 25.46 2.29
C VAL A 148 4.35 25.86 1.89
#